data_AF-A0A2T0SSL0-F1
#
_entry.id   AF-A0A2T0SSL0-F1
#
_cell.length_a   1.000
_cell.length_b   1.000
_cell.length_c   1.000
_cell.angle_alpha   90.00
_cell.angle_beta   90.00
_cell.angle_gamma   90.00
#
_symmetry.space_group_name_H-M   'P 1'
#
loop_
_entity.id
_entity.type
_entity.pdbx_description
1 polymer ?
#
loop_
_entity_poly.entity_id
_entity_poly.type
_entity_poly.pdbx_seq_one_letter_code
_entity_poly.pdbx_strand_id
1 'polypeptide(L)'
;MTTTSTYDSQVQVGEVTYRVQATAQQDVLLEVLGSDPEGTVVAEGMLRLPVTGGTAVGKMLGRVLDGLAKMGAPPTSTAVKPANANQPWTPELDEELRETWLNQTAPVSTPELIRTLALRMGRSSSSIRSRLPRAGCDPDVVGRPLSPAAAEVLGVKL
;
A
#
# COMPACT_ATOMS: atom_id res chain seq x y z
N MET A 1 22.79 16.28 -32.08
CA MET A 1 22.36 17.08 -30.90
C MET A 1 22.20 16.09 -29.77
N THR A 2 23.10 16.09 -28.78
CA THR A 2 23.07 15.12 -27.67
C THR A 2 22.32 15.75 -26.51
N THR A 3 21.14 15.21 -26.17
CA THR A 3 20.34 15.70 -25.05
C THR A 3 20.84 15.06 -23.75
N THR A 4 21.32 15.87 -22.82
CA THR A 4 21.61 15.43 -21.45
C THR A 4 20.36 15.63 -20.61
N SER A 5 19.89 14.58 -19.94
CA SER A 5 18.78 14.67 -18.98
C SER A 5 19.29 14.41 -17.57
N THR A 6 18.99 15.33 -16.65
CA THR A 6 19.34 15.19 -15.23
C THR A 6 18.07 15.08 -14.39
N TYR A 7 18.07 14.17 -13.44
CA TYR A 7 16.99 13.95 -12.48
C TYR A 7 17.57 14.02 -11.07
N ASP A 8 16.84 14.64 -10.15
CA ASP A 8 17.23 14.80 -8.76
C ASP A 8 16.02 14.47 -7.87
N SER A 9 16.24 13.65 -6.85
CA SER A 9 15.23 13.28 -5.88
C SER A 9 15.85 13.09 -4.51
N GLN A 10 15.06 13.34 -3.48
CA GLN A 10 15.49 13.17 -2.10
C GLN A 10 14.39 12.55 -1.25
N VAL A 11 14.79 11.78 -0.24
CA VAL A 11 13.90 11.16 0.74
C VAL A 11 14.59 11.11 2.09
N GLN A 12 13.84 11.39 3.15
CA GLN A 12 14.32 11.24 4.51
C GLN A 12 13.92 9.87 5.06
N VAL A 13 14.88 9.12 5.61
CA VAL A 13 14.67 7.80 6.22
C VAL A 13 15.30 7.81 7.61
N GLY A 14 14.45 7.93 8.64
CA GLY A 14 14.91 8.19 10.00
C GLY A 14 15.63 9.54 10.06
N GLU A 15 16.87 9.53 10.54
CA GLU A 15 17.72 10.73 10.65
C GLU A 15 18.59 10.97 9.39
N VAL A 16 18.64 10.02 8.46
CA VAL A 16 19.46 10.12 7.25
C VAL A 16 18.65 10.64 6.08
N THR A 17 19.14 11.68 5.42
CA THR A 17 18.60 12.19 4.16
C THR A 17 19.35 11.56 3.00
N TYR A 18 18.62 10.81 2.18
CA TYR A 18 19.14 10.22 0.95
C TYR A 18 18.79 11.10 -0.25
N ARG A 19 19.78 11.39 -1.08
CA ARG A 19 19.64 12.07 -2.36
C ARG A 19 20.07 11.12 -3.48
N VAL A 20 19.28 11.08 -4.54
CA VAL A 20 19.60 10.37 -5.78
C VAL A 20 19.69 11.39 -6.90
N GLN A 21 20.83 11.42 -7.57
CA GLN A 21 21.04 12.18 -8.79
C GLN A 21 21.23 11.22 -9.95
N ALA A 22 20.53 11.44 -11.05
CA ALA A 22 20.70 10.66 -12.27
C ALA A 22 21.05 11.58 -13.43
N THR A 23 22.08 11.24 -14.19
CA THR A 23 22.44 11.93 -15.43
C THR A 23 22.44 10.92 -16.57
N ALA A 24 21.62 11.17 -17.60
CA ALA A 24 21.51 10.34 -18.78
C ALA A 24 22.11 11.06 -20.00
N GLN A 25 23.11 10.43 -20.63
CA GLN A 25 23.68 10.81 -21.92
C GLN A 25 23.77 9.56 -22.82
N GLN A 26 24.97 9.00 -23.00
CA GLN A 26 25.17 7.69 -23.64
C GLN A 26 24.94 6.53 -22.67
N ASP A 27 25.25 6.76 -21.39
CA ASP A 27 24.92 5.92 -20.25
C ASP A 27 24.08 6.72 -19.25
N VAL A 28 23.41 6.00 -18.34
CA VAL A 28 22.81 6.56 -17.14
C VAL A 28 23.81 6.40 -16.01
N LEU A 29 24.21 7.52 -15.42
CA LEU A 29 24.95 7.57 -14.16
C LEU A 29 23.97 7.88 -13.04
N LEU A 30 23.88 7.00 -12.04
CA LEU A 30 23.10 7.20 -10.83
C LEU A 30 24.07 7.38 -9.66
N GLU A 31 23.92 8.47 -8.92
CA GLU A 31 24.67 8.77 -7.72
C GLU A 31 23.70 8.80 -6.55
N VAL A 32 24.04 8.09 -5.48
CA VAL A 32 23.27 8.02 -4.24
C VAL A 32 24.14 8.48 -3.10
N LEU A 33 23.68 9.49 -2.37
CA LEU A 33 24.34 10.01 -1.18
C LEU A 33 23.36 10.03 -0.02
N GLY A 34 23.78 9.54 1.14
CA GLY A 34 23.05 9.61 2.40
C GLY A 34 23.84 10.44 3.40
N SER A 35 23.21 11.47 3.95
CA SER A 35 23.81 12.34 4.97
C SER A 35 22.98 12.34 6.24
N ASP A 36 23.64 12.33 7.40
CA ASP A 36 22.98 12.52 8.69
C ASP A 36 22.63 14.00 8.94
N PRO A 37 21.97 14.36 10.08
CA PRO A 37 21.59 15.73 10.37
C PRO A 37 22.78 16.70 10.56
N GLU A 38 23.97 16.17 10.85
CA GLU A 38 25.21 16.94 10.98
C GLU A 38 25.87 17.19 9.61
N GLY A 39 25.33 16.60 8.55
CA GLY A 39 25.85 16.68 7.18
C GLY A 39 26.96 15.67 6.89
N THR A 40 27.22 14.73 7.81
CA THR A 40 28.21 13.68 7.60
C THR A 40 27.66 12.67 6.60
N VAL A 41 28.46 12.33 5.59
CA VAL A 41 28.09 11.30 4.61
C VAL A 41 28.20 9.94 5.27
N VAL A 42 27.06 9.27 5.42
CA VAL A 42 26.93 7.93 6.05
C VAL A 42 26.64 6.83 5.01
N ALA A 43 26.28 7.20 3.79
CA ALA A 43 26.11 6.28 2.67
C ALA A 43 26.50 6.96 1.36
N GLU A 44 27.19 6.23 0.49
CA GLU A 44 27.55 6.69 -0.85
C GLU A 44 27.54 5.50 -1.81
N GLY A 45 27.08 5.72 -3.04
CA GLY A 45 27.13 4.73 -4.08
C GLY A 45 26.93 5.33 -5.46
N MET A 46 27.56 4.69 -6.46
CA MET A 46 27.44 5.08 -7.85
C MET A 46 27.11 3.86 -8.70
N LEU A 47 26.19 4.02 -9.65
CA LEU A 47 25.78 2.98 -10.58
C LEU A 47 25.78 3.53 -12.01
N ARG A 48 26.52 2.87 -12.89
CA ARG A 48 26.54 3.19 -14.32
C ARG A 48 25.81 2.12 -15.11
N LEU A 49 24.85 2.52 -15.93
CA LEU A 49 23.98 1.63 -16.70
C LEU A 49 23.90 2.06 -18.16
N PRO A 50 23.75 1.14 -19.12
CA PRO A 50 23.34 1.49 -20.46
C PRO A 50 21.95 2.13 -20.45
N VAL A 51 21.74 3.18 -21.26
CA VAL A 51 20.44 3.90 -21.35
C VAL A 51 19.26 2.99 -21.71
N THR A 52 19.50 1.91 -22.45
CA THR A 52 18.47 0.93 -22.84
C THR A 52 18.08 -0.03 -21.73
N GLY A 53 18.94 -0.21 -20.71
CA GLY A 53 18.76 -1.18 -19.63
C GLY A 53 18.13 -0.61 -18.35
N GLY A 54 18.02 0.72 -18.24
CA GLY A 54 17.66 1.41 -16.99
C GLY A 54 16.37 0.90 -16.34
N THR A 55 15.29 0.68 -17.11
CA THR A 55 14.01 0.21 -16.56
C THR A 55 14.09 -1.24 -16.05
N ALA A 56 14.78 -2.13 -16.76
CA ALA A 56 14.90 -3.53 -16.36
C ALA A 56 15.77 -3.66 -15.09
N VAL A 57 16.90 -2.94 -15.07
CA VAL A 57 17.81 -2.92 -13.92
C VAL A 57 17.14 -2.24 -12.72
N GLY A 58 16.45 -1.11 -12.90
CA GLY A 58 15.72 -0.44 -11.83
C GLY A 58 14.65 -1.32 -11.18
N LYS A 59 13.90 -2.08 -11.99
CA LYS A 59 12.93 -3.07 -11.47
C LYS A 59 13.61 -4.20 -10.69
N MET A 60 14.76 -4.69 -11.18
CA MET A 60 15.52 -5.72 -10.48
C MET A 60 16.07 -5.22 -9.15
N LEU A 61 16.66 -4.02 -9.13
CA LEU A 61 17.16 -3.38 -7.92
C LEU A 61 16.04 -3.19 -6.89
N GLY A 62 14.87 -2.68 -7.31
CA GLY A 62 13.71 -2.55 -6.43
C GLY A 62 13.34 -3.87 -5.77
N ARG A 63 13.25 -4.96 -6.54
CA ARG A 63 12.93 -6.30 -6.01
C ARG A 63 13.98 -6.82 -5.02
N VAL A 64 15.26 -6.62 -5.30
CA VAL A 64 16.35 -7.07 -4.43
C VAL A 64 16.33 -6.29 -3.12
N LEU A 65 16.20 -4.95 -3.19
CA LEU A 65 16.12 -4.09 -2.02
C LEU A 65 14.87 -4.38 -1.19
N ASP A 66 13.72 -4.59 -1.82
CA ASP A 66 12.48 -5.01 -1.15
C ASP A 66 12.65 -6.36 -0.44
N GLY A 67 13.32 -7.31 -1.09
CA GLY A 67 13.61 -8.63 -0.52
C GLY A 67 14.55 -8.54 0.69
N LEU A 68 15.64 -7.78 0.55
CA LEU A 68 16.62 -7.56 1.63
C LEU A 68 15.99 -6.81 2.81
N ALA A 69 15.17 -5.80 2.57
CA ALA A 69 14.45 -5.07 3.60
C ALA A 69 13.53 -6.00 4.42
N LYS A 70 12.86 -6.96 3.76
CA LYS A 70 12.03 -7.97 4.44
C LYS A 70 12.84 -8.98 5.26
N MET A 71 14.11 -9.22 4.90
CA MET A 71 14.99 -10.15 5.62
C MET A 71 15.74 -9.49 6.77
N GLY A 72 16.11 -8.21 6.63
CA GLY A 72 16.85 -7.44 7.63
C GLY A 72 15.96 -6.68 8.62
N ALA A 73 14.68 -6.50 8.32
CA ALA A 73 13.73 -5.99 9.29
C ALA A 73 13.56 -7.03 10.42
N PRO A 74 13.69 -6.64 11.70
CA PRO A 74 13.01 -7.37 12.77
C PRO A 74 11.57 -7.57 12.29
N PRO A 75 10.94 -8.75 12.48
CA PRO A 75 9.59 -8.97 11.99
C PRO A 75 8.77 -7.77 12.44
N THR A 76 8.26 -6.99 11.48
CA THR A 76 7.33 -5.89 11.73
C THR A 76 5.99 -6.52 12.12
N SER A 77 6.01 -7.20 13.25
CA SER A 77 4.87 -7.51 14.11
C SER A 77 4.39 -6.20 14.77
N THR A 78 4.12 -5.20 13.95
CA THR A 78 3.13 -4.16 14.22
C THR A 78 1.99 -4.23 13.19
N ALA A 79 2.06 -5.14 12.21
CA ALA A 79 0.85 -5.84 11.80
C ALA A 79 0.43 -6.71 12.99
N VAL A 80 -0.13 -6.08 14.03
CA VAL A 80 -1.01 -6.74 14.98
C VAL A 80 -1.95 -7.52 14.09
N LYS A 81 -1.78 -8.84 14.04
CA LYS A 81 -2.73 -9.70 13.36
C LYS A 81 -4.08 -9.22 13.87
N PRO A 82 -5.00 -8.74 13.01
CA PRO A 82 -6.23 -8.15 13.48
C PRO A 82 -6.80 -9.09 14.53
N ALA A 83 -7.15 -8.58 15.73
CA ALA A 83 -7.38 -9.42 16.91
C ALA A 83 -8.33 -10.59 16.61
N ASN A 84 -9.22 -10.38 15.63
CA ASN A 84 -10.24 -11.31 15.18
C ASN A 84 -9.98 -11.89 13.77
N ALA A 85 -8.76 -11.87 13.23
CA ALA A 85 -8.48 -12.32 11.85
C ALA A 85 -8.91 -13.78 11.56
N ASN A 86 -8.89 -14.64 12.59
CA ASN A 86 -9.30 -16.04 12.49
C ASN A 86 -10.71 -16.31 13.06
N GLN A 87 -11.40 -15.31 13.62
CA GLN A 87 -12.72 -15.51 14.21
C GLN A 87 -13.74 -15.79 13.09
N PRO A 88 -14.64 -16.78 13.21
CA PRO A 88 -15.70 -16.98 12.22
C PRO A 88 -16.61 -15.74 12.15
N TRP A 89 -17.20 -15.49 10.99
CA TRP A 89 -18.27 -14.50 10.86
C TRP A 89 -19.57 -15.12 11.35
N THR A 90 -20.21 -14.47 12.32
CA THR A 90 -21.50 -14.88 12.88
C THR A 90 -22.60 -13.95 12.37
N PRO A 91 -23.88 -14.36 12.43
CA PRO A 91 -25.00 -13.51 12.03
C PRO A 91 -25.02 -12.16 12.76
N GLU A 92 -24.59 -12.12 14.03
CA GLU A 92 -24.53 -10.90 14.83
C GLU A 92 -23.45 -9.94 14.32
N LEU A 93 -22.29 -10.47 13.89
CA LEU A 93 -21.23 -9.67 13.28
C LEU A 93 -21.62 -9.15 11.89
N ASP A 94 -22.41 -9.93 11.14
CA ASP A 94 -22.95 -9.49 9.85
C ASP A 94 -23.98 -8.37 10.04
N GLU A 95 -24.82 -8.49 11.05
CA GLU A 95 -25.80 -7.47 11.39
C GLU A 95 -25.13 -6.17 11.85
N GLU A 96 -24.11 -6.24 12.72
CA GLU A 96 -23.33 -5.06 13.14
C GLU A 96 -22.67 -4.37 11.93
N LEU A 97 -22.10 -5.17 11.01
CA LEU A 97 -21.49 -4.68 9.79
C LEU A 97 -22.53 -3.98 8.89
N ARG A 98 -23.70 -4.61 8.71
CA ARG A 98 -24.80 -4.11 7.90
C ARG A 98 -25.36 -2.79 8.45
N GLU A 99 -25.65 -2.75 9.75
CA GLU A 99 -26.17 -1.55 10.41
C GLU A 99 -25.18 -0.38 10.30
N THR A 100 -23.90 -0.63 10.56
CA THR A 100 -22.88 0.43 10.45
C THR A 100 -22.75 0.93 9.02
N TRP A 101 -22.78 0.03 8.04
CA TRP A 101 -22.66 0.40 6.63
C TRP A 101 -23.83 1.26 6.16
N LEU A 102 -25.06 0.87 6.51
CA LEU A 102 -26.29 1.53 6.05
C LEU A 102 -26.61 2.82 6.81
N ASN A 103 -26.21 2.92 8.08
CA ASN A 103 -26.44 4.12 8.90
C ASN A 103 -25.38 5.21 8.68
N GLN A 104 -24.42 5.02 7.77
CA GLN A 104 -23.42 6.03 7.46
C GLN A 104 -24.04 7.19 6.67
N THR A 105 -24.22 8.34 7.33
CA THR A 105 -24.84 9.55 6.76
C THR A 105 -23.83 10.62 6.37
N ALA A 106 -22.62 10.59 6.92
CA ALA A 106 -21.56 11.55 6.61
C ALA A 106 -20.83 11.20 5.30
N PRO A 107 -20.35 12.19 4.53
CA PRO A 107 -19.62 11.96 3.29
C PRO A 107 -18.24 11.37 3.58
N VAL A 108 -18.19 10.05 3.76
CA VAL A 108 -16.97 9.25 3.91
C VAL A 108 -16.80 8.41 2.66
N SER A 109 -15.56 8.31 2.18
CA SER A 109 -15.25 7.47 1.03
C SER A 109 -15.37 5.97 1.38
N THR A 110 -15.80 5.14 0.43
CA THR A 110 -15.88 3.68 0.59
C THR A 110 -14.61 3.05 1.18
N PRO A 111 -13.39 3.38 0.69
CA PRO A 111 -12.16 2.79 1.24
C PRO A 111 -11.88 3.21 2.68
N GLU A 112 -12.24 4.44 3.05
CA GLU A 112 -12.06 4.98 4.39
C GLU A 112 -13.00 4.29 5.39
N LEU A 113 -14.29 4.13 5.04
CA LEU A 113 -15.24 3.41 5.90
C LEU A 113 -14.82 1.94 6.10
N ILE A 114 -14.37 1.27 5.04
CA ILE A 114 -13.85 -0.10 5.13
C ILE A 114 -12.65 -0.17 6.09
N ARG A 115 -11.74 0.81 6.05
CA ARG A 115 -10.59 0.87 6.96
C ARG A 115 -11.03 1.10 8.41
N THR A 116 -12.00 1.98 8.64
CA THR A 116 -12.56 2.24 9.97
C THR A 116 -13.25 1.00 10.55
N LEU A 117 -14.07 0.31 9.75
CA LEU A 117 -14.70 -0.97 10.13
C LEU A 117 -13.67 -2.06 10.42
N ALA A 118 -12.63 -2.16 9.61
CA ALA A 118 -11.55 -3.12 9.80
C ALA A 118 -10.84 -2.91 11.14
N LEU A 119 -10.52 -1.65 11.48
CA LEU A 119 -9.93 -1.30 12.77
C LEU A 119 -10.88 -1.62 13.93
N ARG A 120 -12.15 -1.19 13.85
CA ARG A 120 -13.13 -1.38 14.93
C ARG A 120 -13.41 -2.85 15.23
N MET A 121 -13.60 -3.67 14.19
CA MET A 121 -13.94 -5.08 14.33
C MET A 121 -12.70 -5.98 14.49
N GLY A 122 -11.49 -5.41 14.45
CA GLY A 122 -10.24 -6.18 14.49
C GLY A 122 -10.13 -7.15 13.32
N ARG A 123 -10.47 -6.70 12.10
CA ARG A 123 -10.42 -7.46 10.83
C ARG A 123 -9.49 -6.78 9.82
N SER A 124 -9.20 -7.44 8.70
CA SER A 124 -8.54 -6.79 7.56
C SER A 124 -9.56 -6.05 6.68
N SER A 125 -9.14 -5.00 5.99
CA SER A 125 -9.98 -4.29 5.00
C SER A 125 -10.50 -5.22 3.90
N SER A 126 -9.69 -6.19 3.47
CA SER A 126 -10.11 -7.21 2.51
C SER A 126 -11.21 -8.12 3.05
N SER A 127 -11.11 -8.52 4.32
CA SER A 127 -12.14 -9.32 5.00
C SER A 127 -13.47 -8.56 5.06
N ILE A 128 -13.43 -7.31 5.51
CA ILE A 128 -14.62 -6.43 5.54
C ILE A 128 -15.25 -6.31 4.15
N ARG A 129 -14.47 -5.92 3.13
CA ARG A 129 -14.99 -5.74 1.77
C ARG A 129 -15.62 -7.01 1.22
N SER A 130 -14.98 -8.16 1.44
CA SER A 130 -15.51 -9.46 0.98
C SER A 130 -16.76 -9.92 1.73
N ARG A 131 -17.01 -9.35 2.92
CA ARG A 131 -18.15 -9.72 3.75
C ARG A 131 -19.38 -8.86 3.49
N LEU A 132 -19.21 -7.60 3.10
CA LEU A 132 -20.33 -6.68 2.80
C LEU A 132 -21.44 -7.30 1.92
N PRO A 133 -21.14 -8.00 0.80
CA PRO A 133 -22.20 -8.62 0.01
C PRO A 133 -22.99 -9.69 0.77
N ARG A 134 -22.31 -10.48 1.62
CA ARG A 134 -22.94 -11.51 2.46
C ARG A 134 -23.80 -10.92 3.58
N ALA A 135 -23.51 -9.68 3.98
CA ALA A 135 -24.33 -8.90 4.90
C ALA A 135 -25.43 -8.09 4.17
N GLY A 136 -25.59 -8.26 2.85
CA GLY A 136 -26.61 -7.55 2.06
C GLY A 136 -26.26 -6.10 1.73
N CYS A 137 -24.97 -5.73 1.75
CA CYS A 137 -24.49 -4.38 1.45
C CYS A 137 -23.70 -4.31 0.14
N ASP A 138 -23.85 -3.21 -0.60
CA ASP A 138 -23.04 -2.92 -1.79
C ASP A 138 -21.60 -2.58 -1.35
N PRO A 139 -20.58 -3.34 -1.77
CA PRO A 139 -19.19 -3.14 -1.32
C PRO A 139 -18.52 -1.91 -1.94
N ASP A 140 -19.10 -1.31 -2.98
CA ASP A 140 -18.52 -0.21 -3.73
C ASP A 140 -19.18 1.14 -3.40
N VAL A 141 -20.41 1.12 -2.86
CA VAL A 141 -21.18 2.32 -2.49
C VAL A 141 -21.58 2.30 -1.02
N VAL A 142 -21.04 3.24 -0.23
CA VAL A 142 -21.39 3.45 1.19
C VAL A 142 -22.88 3.70 1.37
N GLY A 143 -23.48 3.16 2.44
CA GLY A 143 -24.88 3.41 2.77
C GLY A 143 -25.89 2.64 1.91
N ARG A 144 -25.43 1.86 0.91
CA ARG A 144 -26.30 1.24 -0.07
C ARG A 144 -26.51 -0.26 0.20
N PRO A 145 -27.76 -0.75 0.17
CA PRO A 145 -28.04 -2.18 0.19
C PRO A 145 -27.63 -2.84 -1.13
N LEU A 146 -27.28 -4.12 -1.07
CA LEU A 146 -26.92 -4.91 -2.24
C LEU A 146 -28.15 -5.11 -3.14
N SER A 147 -28.04 -4.74 -4.41
CA SER A 147 -29.12 -4.97 -5.38
C SER A 147 -29.19 -6.45 -5.82
N PRO A 148 -30.35 -6.97 -6.25
CA PRO A 148 -30.48 -8.34 -6.74
C PRO A 148 -29.52 -8.68 -7.90
N ALA A 149 -29.36 -7.75 -8.84
CA ALA A 149 -28.42 -7.93 -9.96
C ALA A 149 -26.96 -8.01 -9.49
N ALA A 150 -26.57 -7.17 -8.51
CA ALA A 150 -25.23 -7.22 -7.92
C ALA A 150 -25.01 -8.50 -7.10
N ALA A 151 -26.04 -8.99 -6.41
CA ALA A 151 -25.99 -10.24 -5.66
C ALA A 151 -25.76 -11.45 -6.57
N GLU A 152 -26.42 -11.48 -7.74
CA GLU A 152 -26.19 -12.51 -8.77
C GLU A 152 -24.75 -12.51 -9.27
N VAL A 153 -24.20 -11.33 -9.62
CA VAL A 153 -22.81 -11.19 -10.09
C VAL A 153 -21.80 -11.63 -9.01
N LEU A 154 -22.08 -11.33 -7.75
CA LEU A 154 -21.20 -11.67 -6.61
C LEU A 154 -21.44 -13.09 -6.07
N GLY A 155 -22.40 -13.83 -6.62
CA GLY A 155 -22.72 -15.21 -6.20
C GLY A 155 -23.27 -15.31 -4.77
N VAL A 156 -24.00 -14.29 -4.31
CA VAL A 156 -24.58 -14.23 -2.96
C VAL A 156 -26.10 -14.31 -3.05
N LYS A 157 -26.73 -15.06 -2.13
CA LYS A 157 -28.18 -15.10 -1.98
C LYS A 157 -28.62 -13.93 -1.07
N LEU A 158 -29.54 -13.11 -1.55
CA LEU A 158 -30.25 -12.10 -0.74
C LEU A 158 -31.32 -12.76 0.14
#